data_AF-A0A1S8X7F2-F1
#
_entry.id   AF-A0A1S8X7F2-F1
#
_cell.length_a   1.000
_cell.length_b   1.000
_cell.length_c   1.000
_cell.angle_alpha   90.00
_cell.angle_beta   90.00
_cell.angle_gamma   90.00
#
_symmetry.space_group_name_H-M   'P 1'
#
loop_
_entity.id
_entity.type
_entity.pdbx_description
1 polymer ?
#
loop_
_entity_poly.entity_id
_entity_poly.type
_entity_poly.pdbx_seq_one_letter_code
_entity_poly.pdbx_strand_id
1 'polypeptide(L)' 'MNGLYKSVYTDDNGVNKVMLATHFEPTSARRAFPCWDEPDFKSVFSITLVVPSTLTAISNMAFLSVIVVVVH' A
#
# COMPACT_ATOMS: atom_id res chain seq x y z
N MET A 1 -8.78 -10.35 -0.44
CA MET A 1 -8.42 -9.02 -0.96
C MET A 1 -6.94 -9.10 -1.26
N ASN A 2 -6.51 -8.95 -2.51
CA ASN A 2 -5.15 -9.34 -2.93
C ASN A 2 -4.56 -8.27 -3.85
N GLY A 3 -3.28 -7.93 -3.66
CA GLY A 3 -2.60 -6.88 -4.42
C GLY A 3 -3.01 -5.48 -3.95
N LEU A 4 -3.00 -4.51 -4.86
CA LEU A 4 -3.64 -3.21 -4.66
C LEU A 4 -5.14 -3.36 -4.95
N TYR A 5 -6.00 -3.05 -3.97
CA TYR A 5 -7.44 -3.23 -4.10
C TYR A 5 -8.22 -2.03 -3.55
N LYS A 6 -9.46 -1.90 -4.04
CA LYS A 6 -10.45 -0.92 -3.59
C LYS A 6 -11.22 -1.47 -2.39
N SER A 7 -11.28 -0.69 -1.33
CA SER A 7 -12.15 -0.90 -0.17
C SER A 7 -13.16 0.24 -0.06
N VAL A 8 -14.34 -0.06 0.50
CA VAL A 8 -15.38 0.93 0.78
C VAL A 8 -15.68 0.88 2.26
N TYR A 9 -15.70 2.04 2.91
CA TYR A 9 -16.06 2.18 4.31
C TYR A 9 -17.07 3.30 4.49
N THR A 10 -17.84 3.24 5.56
CA THR A 10 -18.80 4.30 5.92
C THR A 10 -18.15 5.20 6.95
N ASP A 11 -18.12 6.50 6.67
CA ASP A 11 -17.61 7.51 7.59
C ASP A 11 -18.60 7.80 8.73
N ASP A 12 -18.20 8.55 9.75
CA ASP A 12 -19.02 8.92 10.91
C ASP A 12 -20.33 9.64 10.51
N ASN A 13 -20.34 10.26 9.33
CA ASN A 13 -21.51 10.93 8.75
C ASN A 13 -22.44 10.00 7.95
N GLY A 14 -22.22 8.69 7.95
CA GLY A 14 -23.01 7.72 7.17
C GLY A 14 -22.71 7.70 5.67
N VAL A 15 -21.65 8.40 5.23
CA VAL A 15 -21.28 8.50 3.81
C VAL A 15 -20.29 7.41 3.43
N ASN A 16 -20.57 6.68 2.36
CA ASN A 16 -19.64 5.70 1.81
C ASN A 16 -18.45 6.38 1.14
N LYS A 17 -17.25 6.10 1.65
CA LYS A 17 -15.96 6.55 1.14
C LYS A 17 -15.18 5.38 0.54
N VAL A 18 -14.33 5.72 -0.42
CA VAL A 18 -13.46 4.77 -1.10
C VAL A 18 -12.04 4.91 -0.57
N MET A 19 -11.40 3.78 -0.28
CA MET A 19 -9.99 3.68 0.10
C MET A 19 -9.28 2.71 -0.84
N LEU A 20 -8.00 2.98 -1.14
CA LEU A 20 -7.10 2.01 -1.77
C LEU A 20 -6.19 1.41 -0.69
N ALA A 21 -6.06 0.09 -0.70
CA ALA A 21 -5.25 -0.65 0.26
C ALA A 21 -4.44 -1.77 -0.43
N THR A 22 -3.36 -2.19 0.19
CA THR A 22 -2.49 -3.26 -0.33
C THR A 22 -2.49 -4.47 0.60
N HIS A 23 -2.64 -5.66 0.03
CA HIS A 23 -2.40 -6.93 0.73
C HIS A 23 -1.54 -7.82 -0.19
N PHE A 24 -0.26 -7.90 0.13
CA PHE A 24 0.74 -8.50 -0.75
C PHE A 24 1.14 -9.91 -0.38
N GLU A 25 0.97 -10.34 0.86
CA GLU A 25 1.21 -11.72 1.23
C GLU A 25 0.22 -12.68 0.53
N PRO A 26 0.69 -13.89 0.15
CA PRO A 26 2.08 -14.34 0.12
C PRO A 26 2.83 -13.95 -1.17
N THR A 27 2.12 -13.68 -2.28
CA THR A 27 2.72 -13.50 -3.62
C THR A 27 1.97 -12.50 -4.51
N SER A 28 1.33 -11.51 -3.90
CA SER A 28 0.53 -10.49 -4.59
C SER A 28 1.25 -9.15 -4.77
N ALA A 29 2.49 -8.98 -4.29
CA ALA A 29 3.27 -7.75 -4.54
C ALA A 29 3.51 -7.56 -6.04
N ARG A 30 3.78 -8.66 -6.76
CA ARG A 30 3.97 -8.70 -8.21
C ARG A 30 2.80 -8.14 -9.03
N ARG A 31 1.62 -8.03 -8.44
CA ARG A 31 0.41 -7.49 -9.08
C ARG A 31 0.31 -5.97 -8.99
N ALA A 32 1.08 -5.35 -8.10
CA ALA A 32 1.15 -3.90 -7.93
C ALA A 32 2.37 -3.30 -8.63
N PHE A 33 3.51 -4.00 -8.61
CA PHE A 33 4.72 -3.59 -9.32
C PHE A 33 5.57 -4.83 -9.67
N PRO A 34 6.37 -4.82 -10.75
CA PRO A 34 7.26 -5.92 -11.05
C PRO A 34 8.35 -6.05 -9.97
N CYS A 35 8.40 -7.20 -9.28
CA CYS A 35 9.40 -7.47 -8.25
C CYS A 35 9.69 -8.97 -8.12
N TRP A 36 10.83 -9.29 -7.49
CA TRP A 36 11.13 -10.65 -7.05
C TRP A 36 10.38 -10.92 -5.74
N ASP A 37 9.20 -11.53 -5.87
CA ASP A 37 8.18 -11.66 -4.83
C ASP A 37 8.29 -13.01 -4.12
N GLU A 38 9.43 -13.18 -3.43
CA GLU A 38 9.79 -14.31 -2.57
C GLU A 38 10.42 -13.77 -1.26
N PRO A 39 10.05 -14.30 -0.08
CA PRO A 39 10.40 -13.71 1.23
C PRO A 39 11.90 -13.66 1.54
N ASP A 40 12.69 -14.55 0.92
CA ASP A 40 14.14 -14.59 1.10
C ASP A 40 14.87 -13.42 0.41
N PHE A 41 14.20 -12.70 -0.49
CA PHE A 41 14.78 -11.60 -1.27
C PHE A 41 14.43 -10.23 -0.67
N LYS A 42 14.97 -9.97 0.53
CA LYS A 42 14.83 -8.66 1.19
C LYS A 42 15.44 -7.56 0.33
N SER A 43 14.68 -6.49 0.11
CA SER A 43 15.10 -5.33 -0.67
C SER A 43 14.60 -4.03 -0.04
N VAL A 44 15.29 -2.93 -0.37
CA VAL A 44 14.92 -1.58 0.09
C VAL A 44 14.03 -0.95 -0.96
N PHE A 45 12.84 -0.51 -0.56
CA PHE A 45 11.88 0.17 -1.44
C PHE A 45 11.77 1.65 -1.09
N SER A 46 11.83 2.50 -2.12
CA SER A 46 11.46 3.92 -2.04
C SER A 46 10.14 4.10 -2.77
N ILE A 47 9.10 4.51 -2.04
CA ILE A 47 7.74 4.63 -2.57
C ILE A 47 7.38 6.11 -2.66
N THR A 48 6.90 6.54 -3.82
CA THR A 48 6.31 7.87 -4.02
C THR A 48 4.86 7.70 -4.46
N LEU A 49 3.93 8.35 -3.76
CA LEU A 49 2.51 8.29 -4.04
C LEU A 49 2.03 9.68 -4.46
N VAL A 50 1.47 9.77 -5.66
CA VAL A 50 0.76 10.97 -6.11
C VAL A 50 -0.70 10.81 -5.71
N VAL A 51 -1.13 11.53 -4.67
CA VAL A 51 -2.51 11.51 -4.16
C VAL A 51 -3.11 12.91 -4.18
N PRO A 52 -4.44 13.04 -4.38
CA PRO A 52 -5.15 14.30 -4.17
C PRO A 52 -4.83 14.89 -2.79
N SER A 53 -4.71 16.21 -2.70
CA SER A 53 -4.38 16.92 -1.45
C SER A 53 -5.41 16.74 -0.32
N THR A 54 -6.61 16.27 -0.67
CA THR A 54 -7.71 15.97 0.27
C THR A 54 -7.61 14.56 0.87
N LEU A 55 -6.67 13.73 0.42
CA LEU A 55 -6.49 12.35 0.85
C LEU A 55 -5.13 12.18 1.53
N THR A 56 -5.11 11.31 2.54
CA THR A 56 -3.88 10.93 3.24
C THR A 56 -3.34 9.63 2.66
N ALA A 57 -2.07 9.61 2.28
CA ALA A 57 -1.36 8.39 1.90
C ALA A 57 -0.58 7.86 3.11
N ILE A 58 -0.70 6.58 3.42
CA ILE A 58 0.06 5.95 4.51
C ILE A 58 0.87 4.79 3.93
N SER A 59 2.11 4.63 4.40
CA SER A 59 2.98 3.50 4.08
C SER A 59 3.65 3.01 5.37
N ASN A 60 4.54 2.02 5.27
CA ASN A 60 5.20 1.42 6.42
C ASN A 60 6.12 2.39 7.19
N MET A 61 6.62 3.43 6.53
CA MET A 61 7.50 4.43 7.15
C MET A 61 6.78 5.76 7.37
N ALA A 62 7.26 6.51 8.36
CA ALA A 62 6.80 7.87 8.65
C ALA A 62 6.98 8.79 7.43
N PHE A 63 6.20 9.88 7.38
CA PHE A 63 6.18 10.92 6.34
C PHE A 63 7.50 11.71 6.26
N LEU A 64 8.60 11.04 5.98
CA LEU A 64 9.88 11.61 5.65
C LEU A 64 10.41 10.71 4.52
N SER A 65 10.42 11.30 3.33
CA SER A 65 11.13 10.83 2.14
C SER A 65 11.96 9.56 2.36
N VAL A 66 11.47 8.45 1.80
CA VAL A 66 12.13 7.13 1.71
C VAL A 66 12.10 6.33 3.02
N ILE A 67 11.84 5.00 2.94
CA ILE A 67 12.41 3.88 3.73
C ILE A 67 11.43 2.67 3.83
N VAL A 68 12.01 1.51 4.15
CA VAL A 68 11.69 0.07 3.99
C VAL A 68 10.30 -0.46 4.40
N VAL A 69 9.75 -1.39 3.62
CA VAL A 69 8.73 -2.38 4.06
C VAL A 69 9.39 -3.76 4.08
N VAL A 70 9.41 -4.42 5.24
CA VAL A 70 9.76 -5.84 5.33
C VAL A 70 8.50 -6.63 5.02
N VAL A 71 8.46 -7.26 3.85
CA VAL A 71 7.45 -8.29 3.55
C VAL A 71 7.80 -9.49 4.43
N HIS A 72 6.91 -9.89 5.34
CA HIS A 72 6.97 -11.22 5.94
C HIS A 72 6.22 -12.20 5.03
#